data_AF-A0A7T5ESS0-F1
#
_entry.id   AF-A0A7T5ESS0-F1
#
_cell.length_a   1.000
_cell.length_b   1.000
_cell.length_c   1.000
_cell.angle_alpha   90.00
_cell.angle_beta   90.00
_cell.angle_gamma   90.00
#
_symmetry.space_group_name_H-M   'P 1'
#
loop_
_entity.id
_entity.type
_entity.pdbx_description
1 polymer ?
#
loop_
_entity_poly.entity_id
_entity_poly.type
_entity_poly.pdbx_seq_one_letter_code
_entity_poly.pdbx_strand_id
1 'polypeptide(L)'
;MVTKMVVEEMKTWRTLQKEIQGESWTEDSFVIVTADGAVPAPAAWASAIRVARKELQLPPVTFHDLRHTHATWLLESGVDLKTVSQRLGHSSITITADLYAHVTDSMQRAAMEKLDSMMQKNAPSERDL
;
A
#
# COMPACT_ATOMS: atom_id res chain seq x y z
N MET A 1 -5.15 -8.66 7.45
CA MET A 1 -3.96 -9.53 7.30
C MET A 1 -2.78 -8.71 6.78
N VAL A 2 -1.61 -8.85 7.40
CA VAL A 2 -0.34 -8.19 7.02
C VAL A 2 0.59 -9.24 6.40
N THR A 3 1.46 -8.85 5.47
CA THR A 3 2.38 -9.78 4.79
C THR A 3 3.49 -10.24 5.73
N LYS A 4 4.03 -11.45 5.50
CA LYS A 4 5.15 -11.99 6.29
C LYS A 4 6.37 -11.05 6.26
N MET A 5 6.67 -10.48 5.09
CA MET A 5 7.76 -9.53 4.92
C MET A 5 7.65 -8.34 5.87
N VAL A 6 6.47 -7.72 5.98
CA VAL A 6 6.26 -6.57 6.89
C VAL A 6 6.39 -7.00 8.35
N VAL A 7 5.93 -8.20 8.70
CA VAL A 7 6.08 -8.73 10.07
C VAL A 7 7.56 -8.93 10.42
N GLU A 8 8.36 -9.50 9.52
CA GLU A 8 9.80 -9.67 9.76
C GLU A 8 10.51 -8.31 9.85
N GLU A 9 10.15 -7.35 8.99
CA GLU A 9 10.69 -5.98 9.08
C GLU A 9 10.38 -5.33 10.44
N MET A 10 9.14 -5.48 10.93
CA MET A 10 8.75 -4.97 12.25
C MET A 10 9.52 -5.63 13.40
N LYS A 11 9.88 -6.91 13.27
CA LYS A 11 10.72 -7.61 14.27
C LYS A 11 12.15 -7.09 14.25
N THR A 12 12.73 -6.93 13.07
CA THR A 12 14.07 -6.34 12.90
C THR A 12 14.12 -4.94 13.51
N TRP A 13 13.11 -4.12 13.20
CA TRP A 13 12.98 -2.79 13.79
C TRP A 13 12.84 -2.82 15.32
N ARG A 14 12.07 -3.77 15.89
CA ARG A 14 11.93 -3.90 17.34
C ARG A 14 13.26 -4.24 18.04
N THR A 15 14.11 -5.04 17.41
CA THR A 15 15.46 -5.31 17.90
C THR A 15 16.31 -4.04 17.91
N LEU A 16 16.31 -3.29 16.80
CA LEU A 16 17.05 -2.03 16.70
C LEU A 16 16.53 -0.98 17.70
N GLN A 17 15.21 -0.89 17.88
CA GLN A 17 14.57 0.01 18.82
C GLN A 17 15.06 -0.25 20.26
N LYS A 18 15.21 -1.52 20.65
CA LYS A 18 15.74 -1.89 21.96
C LYS A 18 17.17 -1.38 22.16
N GLU A 19 18.00 -1.45 21.11
CA GLU A 19 19.37 -0.91 21.15
C GLU A 19 19.40 0.61 21.27
N ILE A 20 18.51 1.31 20.56
CA ILE A 20 18.41 2.79 20.60
C ILE A 20 17.94 3.29 21.96
N GLN A 21 16.97 2.60 22.58
CA GLN A 21 16.30 3.07 23.80
C GLN A 21 16.93 2.55 25.09
N GLY A 22 17.72 1.48 25.01
CA GLY A 22 18.41 0.90 26.15
C GLY A 22 17.47 0.58 27.31
N GLU A 23 17.76 1.16 28.48
CA GLU A 23 17.00 0.92 29.72
C GLU A 23 15.56 1.44 29.68
N SER A 24 15.24 2.37 28.78
CA SER A 24 13.87 2.89 28.63
C SER A 24 12.95 1.95 27.85
N TRP A 25 13.51 0.91 27.21
CA TRP A 25 12.74 -0.04 26.42
C TRP A 25 12.08 -1.11 27.30
N THR A 26 10.82 -1.46 26.99
CA THR A 26 10.07 -2.52 27.67
C THR A 26 9.33 -3.39 26.66
N GLU A 27 8.85 -4.57 27.07
CA GLU A 27 8.06 -5.44 26.19
C GLU A 27 6.72 -4.81 25.77
N ASP A 28 6.20 -3.87 26.55
CA ASP A 28 4.96 -3.13 26.27
C ASP A 28 5.21 -1.87 25.43
N SER A 29 6.46 -1.57 25.06
CA SER A 29 6.79 -0.43 24.20
C SER A 29 6.10 -0.55 22.83
N PHE A 30 5.55 0.57 22.35
CA PHE A 30 4.97 0.64 21.01
C PHE A 30 6.04 0.35 19.94
N VAL A 31 5.62 -0.28 18.84
CA VAL A 31 6.54 -0.67 17.75
C VAL A 31 7.18 0.55 17.09
N ILE A 32 6.49 1.70 17.04
CA ILE A 32 7.05 2.94 16.49
C ILE A 32 6.95 4.03 17.53
N VAL A 33 8.11 4.57 17.90
CA VAL A 33 8.32 5.57 18.93
C VAL A 33 9.52 6.43 18.55
N THR A 34 9.60 7.61 19.11
CA THR A 34 10.79 8.45 19.05
C THR A 34 11.92 7.87 19.91
N ALA A 35 13.13 8.41 19.76
CA ALA A 35 14.31 7.90 20.46
C ALA A 35 14.17 7.90 21.99
N ASP A 36 13.32 8.78 22.53
CA ASP A 36 12.98 8.91 23.94
C ASP A 36 11.78 8.03 24.39
N GLY A 37 11.22 7.20 23.51
CA GLY A 37 10.13 6.27 23.86
C GLY A 37 8.71 6.80 23.66
N ALA A 38 8.54 8.07 23.29
CA ALA A 38 7.22 8.64 23.08
C ALA A 38 6.60 8.21 21.74
N VAL A 39 5.27 8.19 21.68
CA VAL A 39 4.54 7.96 20.42
C VAL A 39 4.74 9.18 19.51
N PRO A 40 5.11 9.00 18.23
CA PRO A 40 5.37 10.13 17.35
C PRO A 40 4.09 10.94 17.12
N ALA A 41 4.19 12.26 17.28
CA ALA A 41 3.10 13.17 16.93
C ALA A 41 2.81 13.09 15.41
N PRO A 42 1.59 13.42 14.94
CA PRO A 42 1.24 13.38 13.52
C PRO A 42 2.22 14.16 12.60
N ALA A 43 2.74 15.29 13.08
CA ALA A 43 3.71 16.11 12.35
C ALA A 43 5.07 15.41 12.14
N ALA A 44 5.42 14.42 12.97
CA ALA A 44 6.67 13.66 12.84
C ALA A 44 6.73 12.91 11.50
N TRP A 45 5.61 12.37 11.04
CA TRP A 45 5.52 11.67 9.75
C TRP A 45 5.79 12.59 8.56
N ALA A 46 5.21 13.79 8.58
CA ALA A 46 5.47 14.79 7.55
C ALA A 46 6.95 15.22 7.53
N SER A 47 7.57 15.36 8.71
CA SER A 47 8.99 15.67 8.80
C SER A 47 9.86 14.53 8.27
N ALA A 48 9.55 13.28 8.63
CA ALA A 48 10.27 12.10 8.15
C ALA A 48 10.23 12.00 6.62
N ILE A 49 9.06 12.15 6.00
CA ILE A 49 8.92 12.16 4.54
C ILE A 49 9.70 13.31 3.91
N ARG A 50 9.67 14.51 4.51
CA ARG A 50 10.43 15.66 3.99
C ARG A 50 11.94 15.39 4.00
N VAL A 51 12.48 14.78 5.06
CA VAL A 51 13.89 14.40 5.15
C VAL A 51 14.23 13.37 4.07
N ALA A 52 13.49 12.25 4.02
CA ALA A 52 13.71 11.20 3.03
C ALA A 52 13.61 11.72 1.59
N ARG A 53 12.61 12.57 1.30
CA ARG A 53 12.45 13.21 -0.01
C ARG A 53 13.66 14.05 -0.40
N LYS A 54 14.21 14.83 0.53
CA LYS A 54 15.38 15.69 0.28
C LYS A 54 16.62 14.84 -0.02
N GLU A 55 16.84 13.78 0.75
CA GLU A 55 17.98 12.88 0.58
C GLU A 55 17.91 12.11 -0.74
N LEU A 56 16.71 11.65 -1.10
CA LEU A 56 16.46 10.87 -2.32
C LEU A 56 16.15 11.75 -3.55
N GLN A 57 16.17 13.08 -3.41
CA GLN A 57 15.85 14.05 -4.47
C GLN A 57 14.50 13.79 -5.15
N LEU A 58 13.51 13.37 -4.37
CA LEU A 58 12.17 13.04 -4.87
C LEU A 58 11.31 14.30 -5.06
N PRO A 59 10.31 14.25 -5.96
CA PRO A 59 9.32 15.32 -6.08
C PRO A 59 8.49 15.46 -4.79
N PRO A 60 7.70 16.55 -4.64
CA PRO A 60 6.84 16.75 -3.47
C PRO A 60 5.88 15.59 -3.23
N VAL A 61 6.26 14.70 -2.31
CA VAL A 61 5.42 13.61 -1.78
C VAL A 61 5.17 13.81 -0.29
N THR A 62 4.06 13.25 0.17
CA THR A 62 3.54 13.29 1.53
C THR A 62 3.42 11.88 2.11
N PHE A 63 3.15 11.78 3.41
CA PHE A 63 2.94 10.49 4.05
C PHE A 63 1.65 9.79 3.55
N HIS A 64 0.62 10.54 3.17
CA HIS A 64 -0.62 9.98 2.64
C HIS A 64 -0.43 9.37 1.24
N ASP A 65 0.54 9.84 0.46
CA ASP A 65 0.83 9.28 -0.86
C ASP A 65 1.28 7.81 -0.78
N LEU A 66 1.95 7.41 0.30
CA LEU A 66 2.29 5.99 0.52
C LEU A 66 1.04 5.10 0.58
N ARG A 67 -0.04 5.63 1.17
CA ARG A 67 -1.33 4.94 1.22
C ARG A 67 -2.00 4.92 -0.15
N HIS A 68 -1.85 5.97 -0.95
CA HIS A 68 -2.34 5.99 -2.33
C HIS A 68 -1.63 4.95 -3.18
N THR A 69 -0.30 4.92 -3.14
CA THR A 69 0.51 3.92 -3.84
C THR A 69 0.12 2.50 -3.46
N HIS A 70 -0.09 2.22 -2.17
CA HIS A 70 -0.55 0.92 -1.70
C HIS A 70 -1.95 0.55 -2.26
N ALA A 71 -2.87 1.52 -2.34
CA ALA A 71 -4.19 1.31 -2.94
C ALA A 71 -4.09 1.02 -4.45
N THR A 72 -3.30 1.83 -5.17
CA THR A 72 -3.07 1.67 -6.61
C THR A 72 -2.53 0.28 -6.94
N TRP A 73 -1.47 -0.16 -6.25
CA TRP A 73 -0.88 -1.47 -6.48
C TRP A 73 -1.84 -2.64 -6.21
N LEU A 74 -2.72 -2.51 -5.21
CA LEU A 74 -3.74 -3.53 -4.98
C LEU A 74 -4.76 -3.58 -6.12
N LEU A 75 -5.21 -2.43 -6.62
CA LEU A 75 -6.16 -2.39 -7.74
C LEU A 75 -5.52 -2.90 -9.03
N GLU A 76 -4.29 -2.49 -9.33
CA GLU A 76 -3.52 -2.94 -10.50
C GLU A 76 -3.23 -4.44 -10.46
N SER A 77 -3.04 -5.02 -9.26
CA SER A 77 -2.92 -6.48 -9.09
C SER A 77 -4.24 -7.24 -9.17
N GLY A 78 -5.35 -6.54 -9.45
CA GLY A 78 -6.67 -7.13 -9.68
C GLY A 78 -7.50 -7.34 -8.40
N VAL A 79 -7.12 -6.76 -7.27
CA VAL A 79 -7.94 -6.78 -6.05
C VAL A 79 -9.14 -5.85 -6.25
N ASP A 80 -10.33 -6.33 -5.91
CA ASP A 80 -11.56 -5.55 -6.10
C ASP A 80 -11.67 -4.35 -5.15
N LEU A 81 -12.48 -3.36 -5.57
CA LEU A 81 -12.69 -2.11 -4.83
C LEU A 81 -13.00 -2.33 -3.35
N LYS A 82 -13.98 -3.20 -3.12
CA LYS A 82 -14.60 -3.36 -1.82
C LYS A 82 -13.58 -3.93 -0.86
N THR A 83 -12.78 -4.89 -1.31
CA THR A 83 -11.66 -5.44 -0.56
C THR A 83 -10.59 -4.39 -0.26
N VAL A 84 -10.19 -3.56 -1.24
CA VAL A 84 -9.22 -2.47 -1.00
C VAL A 84 -9.76 -1.44 0.00
N SER A 85 -11.01 -1.02 -0.15
CA SER A 85 -11.67 -0.06 0.73
C SER A 85 -11.79 -0.59 2.16
N GLN A 86 -12.19 -1.85 2.35
CA GLN A 86 -12.24 -2.50 3.67
C GLN A 86 -10.86 -2.61 4.30
N ARG A 87 -9.83 -2.93 3.51
CA ARG A 87 -8.45 -3.02 4.00
C ARG A 87 -7.92 -1.67 4.49
N LEU A 88 -8.24 -0.61 3.77
CA LEU A 88 -7.78 0.73 4.07
C LEU A 88 -8.62 1.36 5.20
N GLY A 89 -9.91 1.02 5.30
CA GLY A 89 -10.87 1.63 6.22
C GLY A 89 -11.72 2.70 5.53
N HIS A 90 -12.99 2.80 5.95
CA HIS A 90 -14.05 3.56 5.26
C HIS A 90 -13.82 5.08 5.13
N SER A 91 -12.89 5.68 5.88
CA SER A 91 -12.55 7.10 5.80
C SER A 91 -11.80 7.49 4.51
N SER A 92 -11.40 6.51 3.69
CA SER A 92 -10.60 6.71 2.48
C SER A 92 -11.40 6.76 1.18
N ILE A 93 -12.72 6.53 1.22
CA ILE A 93 -13.57 6.39 0.02
C ILE A 93 -13.43 7.59 -0.92
N THR A 94 -13.30 8.81 -0.38
CA THR A 94 -13.19 10.04 -1.18
C THR A 94 -11.92 10.07 -2.02
N ILE A 95 -10.81 9.58 -1.48
CA ILE A 95 -9.54 9.46 -2.19
C ILE A 95 -9.58 8.31 -3.20
N THR A 96 -10.28 7.24 -2.83
CA THR A 96 -10.49 6.09 -3.69
C THR A 96 -11.18 6.51 -4.98
N ALA A 97 -12.14 7.45 -4.97
CA ALA A 97 -12.89 7.87 -6.16
C ALA A 97 -12.05 8.46 -7.32
N ASP A 98 -11.07 9.33 -7.04
CA ASP A 98 -10.26 9.96 -8.11
C ASP A 98 -9.22 8.99 -8.69
N LEU A 99 -8.60 8.19 -7.83
CA LEU A 99 -7.73 7.09 -8.26
C LEU A 99 -8.52 6.03 -9.04
N TYR A 100 -9.79 5.85 -8.65
CA TYR A 100 -10.73 4.94 -9.30
C TYR A 100 -10.86 5.25 -10.77
N ALA A 101 -11.18 6.50 -11.13
CA ALA A 101 -11.44 6.88 -12.51
C ALA A 101 -10.31 6.43 -13.45
N HIS A 102 -9.06 6.62 -13.04
CA HIS A 102 -7.91 6.28 -13.88
C HIS A 102 -7.63 4.76 -13.95
N VAL A 103 -7.75 4.05 -12.83
CA VAL A 103 -7.46 2.61 -12.78
C VAL A 103 -8.62 1.78 -13.34
N THR A 104 -9.88 2.22 -13.21
CA THR A 104 -11.02 1.51 -13.82
C THR A 104 -10.95 1.46 -15.33
N ASP A 105 -10.46 2.51 -15.99
CA ASP A 105 -10.34 2.51 -17.45
C ASP A 105 -9.36 1.45 -17.94
N SER A 106 -8.21 1.30 -17.26
CA SER A 106 -7.23 0.26 -17.61
C SER A 106 -7.75 -1.15 -17.27
N MET A 107 -8.41 -1.31 -16.12
CA MET A 107 -9.03 -2.58 -15.71
C MET A 107 -10.17 -3.00 -16.65
N GLN A 108 -11.00 -2.06 -17.11
CA GLN A 108 -12.07 -2.34 -18.06
C GLN A 108 -11.53 -2.81 -19.40
N ARG A 109 -10.47 -2.16 -19.93
CA ARG A 109 -9.81 -2.64 -21.15
C ARG A 109 -9.26 -4.05 -20.97
N ALA A 110 -8.52 -4.30 -19.89
CA ALA A 110 -7.96 -5.62 -19.60
C ALA A 110 -9.06 -6.69 -19.44
N ALA A 111 -10.21 -6.34 -18.86
CA ALA A 111 -11.35 -7.24 -18.73
C ALA A 111 -11.98 -7.58 -20.09
N MET A 112 -12.14 -6.60 -20.98
CA MET A 112 -12.66 -6.82 -22.34
C MET A 112 -11.69 -7.63 -23.20
N GLU A 113 -10.39 -7.34 -23.16
CA GLU A 113 -9.37 -8.14 -23.86
C GLU A 113 -9.36 -9.61 -23.40
N LYS A 114 -9.54 -9.83 -22.10
CA LYS A 114 -9.65 -11.18 -21.53
C LYS A 114 -10.93 -11.88 -21.97
N LEU A 115 -12.05 -11.16 -22.03
CA LEU A 115 -13.32 -11.69 -22.54
C LEU A 115 -13.18 -12.09 -24.01
N ASP A 116 -12.64 -11.21 -24.85
CA ASP A 116 -12.39 -11.49 -26.27
C ASP A 116 -11.51 -12.73 -26.45
N SER A 117 -10.43 -12.84 -25.67
CA SER A 117 -9.54 -14.00 -25.68
C SER A 117 -10.25 -15.30 -25.28
N MET A 118 -11.17 -15.25 -24.31
CA MET A 118 -11.96 -16.41 -23.89
C MET A 118 -12.98 -16.79 -24.96
N MET A 119 -13.62 -15.82 -25.61
CA MET A 119 -14.59 -16.08 -26.68
C MET A 119 -13.91 -16.66 -27.93
N GLN A 120 -12.72 -16.18 -28.30
CA GLN A 120 -11.94 -16.74 -29.42
C GLN A 120 -11.45 -18.17 -29.15
N LYS A 121 -11.04 -18.49 -27.92
CA LYS A 121 -10.65 -19.86 -27.55
C LYS A 121 -11.81 -20.87 -27.58
N ASN A 122 -13.03 -20.39 -27.38
CA ASN A 122 -14.24 -21.22 -27.38
C ASN A 122 -15.00 -21.18 -28.71
N ALA A 123 -14.48 -20.46 -29.72
CA ALA A 123 -15.06 -20.49 -31.06
C ALA A 123 -14.82 -21.88 -31.68
N PRO A 124 -15.85 -22.53 -32.26
CA PRO A 124 -15.68 -23.82 -32.92
C PRO A 124 -14.63 -23.68 -34.03
N SER A 125 -13.66 -24.59 -34.05
CA SER A 125 -12.64 -24.57 -35.09
C SER A 125 -13.31 -24.84 -36.44
N GLU A 126 -13.05 -24.00 -37.45
CA GLU A 126 -13.53 -24.19 -38.83
C GLU A 126 -12.99 -25.47 -39.52
N ARG A 127 -12.45 -26.44 -38.77
CA ARG A 127 -11.92 -27.71 -39.30
C ARG A 127 -12.88 -28.90 -39.16
N ASP A 128 -14.10 -28.68 -38.65
CA ASP A 128 -15.12 -29.73 -38.48
C ASP A 128 -16.30 -29.61 -39.46
N LEU A 129 -16.13 -28.95 -40.61
CA LEU A 129 -17.08 -28.97 -41.74
C LEU A 129 -16.46 -29.59 -43.00
#